data_AF-A0A170PJB9-F1
#
_entry.id   AF-A0A170PJB9-F1
#
_cell.length_a   1.000
_cell.length_b   1.000
_cell.length_c   1.000
_cell.angle_alpha   90.00
_cell.angle_beta   90.00
_cell.angle_gamma   90.00
#
_symmetry.space_group_name_H-M   'P 1'
#
loop_
_entity.id
_entity.type
_entity.pdbx_description
1 polymer ?
#
loop_
_entity_poly.entity_id
_entity_poly.type
_entity_poly.pdbx_seq_one_letter_code
_entity_poly.pdbx_strand_id
1 'polypeptide(L)'
;MAVKIRGLDKAIEKLEKVGGRGALKRPMMKAVAHLHDKIAKYPPATAANSPGNGYSWYERGFGTRSRTGMAWPTSETLGRRWSHEVDGDGRRGVVGNNASYGPYVQSAEKQAAFHARDGWLTDEQVVEKEQRKVVGFFDDEVRDLTQ
;
A
#
# COMPACT_ATOMS: atom_id res chain seq x y z
N MET A 1 18.62 -8.12 -6.14
CA MET A 1 19.10 -9.05 -5.08
C MET A 1 18.06 -10.13 -4.86
N ALA A 2 18.45 -11.39 -4.75
CA ALA A 2 17.54 -12.49 -4.39
C ALA A 2 17.86 -12.95 -2.97
N VAL A 3 16.90 -12.84 -2.05
CA VAL A 3 17.03 -13.36 -0.68
C VAL A 3 16.52 -14.80 -0.66
N LYS A 4 17.36 -15.74 -0.21
CA LYS A 4 16.96 -17.15 -0.03
C LYS A 4 16.71 -17.42 1.45
N ILE A 5 15.45 -17.61 1.81
CA ILE A 5 15.05 -17.96 3.18
C ILE A 5 15.07 -19.49 3.31
N ARG A 6 15.94 -20.02 4.16
CA ARG A 6 16.02 -21.48 4.39
C ARG A 6 14.90 -21.90 5.35
N GLY A 7 14.16 -22.94 4.97
CA GLY A 7 13.15 -23.56 5.83
C GLY A 7 11.74 -22.97 5.74
N LEU A 8 11.54 -21.89 4.97
CA LEU A 8 10.20 -21.32 4.73
C LEU A 8 9.25 -22.36 4.12
N ASP A 9 9.70 -23.10 3.11
CA ASP A 9 8.91 -24.15 2.45
C ASP A 9 8.44 -25.23 3.45
N LYS A 10 9.33 -25.64 4.36
CA LYS A 10 9.00 -26.62 5.41
C LYS A 10 8.01 -26.08 6.42
N ALA A 11 8.09 -24.77 6.75
CA ALA A 11 7.14 -24.13 7.64
C ALA A 11 5.75 -24.05 7.00
N ILE A 12 5.68 -23.65 5.73
CA ILE A 12 4.45 -23.62 4.94
C ILE A 12 3.84 -25.02 4.84
N GLU A 13 4.65 -26.04 4.52
CA GLU A 13 4.19 -27.43 4.44
C GLU A 13 3.58 -27.92 5.76
N LYS A 14 4.21 -27.60 6.90
CA LYS A 14 3.67 -27.96 8.22
C LYS A 14 2.35 -27.24 8.50
N LEU A 15 2.23 -25.97 8.16
CA LEU A 15 1.00 -25.21 8.33
C LEU A 15 -0.13 -25.79 7.48
N GLU A 16 0.15 -26.09 6.21
CA GLU A 16 -0.82 -26.71 5.30
C GLU A 16 -1.24 -28.12 5.73
N LYS A 17 -0.37 -28.87 6.42
CA LYS A 17 -0.75 -30.16 7.04
C LYS A 17 -1.75 -30.00 8.18
N VAL A 18 -1.69 -28.89 8.92
CA VAL A 18 -2.58 -28.64 10.06
C VAL A 18 -3.88 -27.96 9.60
N GLY A 19 -3.80 -26.88 8.83
CA GLY A 19 -4.95 -26.09 8.40
C GLY A 19 -5.51 -26.41 7.01
N GLY A 20 -4.95 -27.40 6.33
CA GLY A 20 -5.32 -27.74 4.95
C GLY A 20 -4.71 -26.81 3.90
N ARG A 21 -4.95 -27.14 2.63
CA ARG A 21 -4.53 -26.29 1.51
C ARG A 21 -5.26 -24.94 1.57
N GLY A 22 -4.50 -23.86 1.47
CA GLY A 22 -5.05 -22.50 1.55
C GLY A 22 -5.13 -21.91 2.97
N ALA A 23 -4.54 -22.58 3.97
CA ALA A 23 -4.41 -22.03 5.34
C ALA A 23 -3.78 -20.62 5.38
N LEU A 24 -2.96 -20.27 4.39
CA LEU A 24 -2.35 -18.94 4.27
C LEU A 24 -3.29 -17.88 3.69
N LYS A 25 -4.40 -18.28 3.04
CA LYS A 25 -5.26 -17.35 2.30
C LYS A 25 -5.93 -16.34 3.21
N ARG A 26 -6.49 -16.80 4.34
CA ARG A 26 -7.16 -15.93 5.31
C ARG A 26 -6.21 -14.89 5.93
N PRO A 27 -5.03 -15.24 6.47
CA PRO A 27 -4.10 -14.24 6.99
C PRO A 27 -3.53 -13.35 5.89
N MET A 28 -3.29 -13.88 4.67
CA MET A 28 -2.84 -13.08 3.54
C MET A 28 -3.88 -12.03 3.12
N MET A 29 -5.16 -12.39 3.05
CA MET A 29 -6.25 -11.43 2.77
C MET A 29 -6.29 -10.30 3.80
N LYS A 30 -6.16 -10.62 5.10
CA LYS A 30 -6.07 -9.60 6.16
C LYS A 30 -4.85 -8.70 5.96
N ALA A 31 -3.69 -9.28 5.65
CA ALA A 31 -2.45 -8.55 5.43
C ALA A 31 -2.54 -7.57 4.25
N VAL A 32 -2.99 -8.02 3.07
CA VAL A 32 -3.08 -7.13 1.90
C VAL A 32 -4.15 -6.05 2.06
N ALA A 33 -5.28 -6.37 2.72
CA ALA A 33 -6.31 -5.38 3.00
C ALA A 33 -5.81 -4.31 3.98
N HIS A 34 -5.05 -4.71 5.00
CA HIS A 34 -4.41 -3.79 5.95
C HIS A 34 -3.39 -2.89 5.25
N LEU A 35 -2.49 -3.45 4.45
CA LEU A 35 -1.49 -2.66 3.71
C LEU A 35 -2.14 -1.70 2.71
N HIS A 36 -3.19 -2.15 2.01
CA HIS A 36 -3.99 -1.30 1.13
C HIS A 36 -4.55 -0.08 1.90
N ASP A 37 -5.22 -0.30 3.04
CA ASP A 37 -5.75 0.79 3.88
C ASP A 37 -4.68 1.82 4.24
N LYS A 38 -3.48 1.35 4.61
CA LYS A 38 -2.38 2.22 5.03
C LYS A 38 -1.77 3.01 3.89
N ILE A 39 -1.49 2.38 2.75
CA ILE A 39 -0.86 3.06 1.61
C ILE A 39 -1.83 3.98 0.85
N ALA A 40 -3.13 3.66 0.84
CA ALA A 40 -4.14 4.46 0.14
C ALA A 40 -4.49 5.77 0.86
N LYS A 41 -4.15 5.90 2.15
CA LYS A 41 -4.47 7.07 2.96
C LYS A 41 -3.59 8.26 2.61
N TYR A 42 -4.22 9.39 2.29
CA TYR A 42 -3.49 10.62 1.97
C TYR A 42 -3.01 11.30 3.27
N PRO A 43 -1.83 11.94 3.25
CA PRO A 43 -1.42 12.82 4.35
C PRO A 43 -2.39 14.00 4.47
N PRO A 44 -2.43 14.73 5.59
CA PRO A 44 -3.23 15.96 5.72
C PRO A 44 -3.00 16.92 4.56
N ALA A 45 -4.05 17.65 4.14
CA ALA A 45 -3.90 18.69 3.13
C ALA A 45 -3.08 19.85 3.71
N THR A 46 -2.19 20.41 2.89
CA THR A 46 -1.35 21.57 3.25
C THR A 46 -1.69 22.77 2.37
N ALA A 47 -1.03 23.90 2.60
CA ALA A 47 -1.14 25.07 1.72
C ALA A 47 -0.87 24.72 0.24
N ALA A 48 -0.05 23.70 -0.03
CA ALA A 48 0.25 23.19 -1.39
C ALA A 48 -1.00 22.72 -2.15
N ASN A 49 -2.06 22.36 -1.44
CA ASN A 49 -3.32 21.90 -2.01
C ASN A 49 -4.38 23.01 -2.12
N SER A 50 -4.00 24.28 -1.94
CA SER A 50 -4.92 25.41 -1.85
C SER A 50 -4.41 26.64 -2.60
N PRO A 51 -5.27 27.67 -2.85
CA PRO A 51 -4.83 28.95 -3.43
C PRO A 51 -3.71 29.67 -2.66
N GLY A 52 -3.45 29.27 -1.41
CA GLY A 52 -2.34 29.74 -0.59
C GLY A 52 -0.96 29.31 -1.10
N ASN A 53 -0.86 28.31 -1.98
CA ASN A 53 0.42 27.81 -2.51
C ASN A 53 1.14 28.83 -3.41
N GLY A 54 0.40 29.69 -4.10
CA GLY A 54 0.94 30.61 -5.10
C GLY A 54 0.00 30.79 -6.29
N TYR A 55 0.57 30.97 -7.48
CA TYR A 55 -0.20 31.17 -8.71
C TYR A 55 -1.07 29.95 -9.08
N SER A 56 -0.55 28.74 -8.87
CA SER A 56 -1.26 27.48 -9.09
C SER A 56 -1.09 26.49 -7.94
N TRP A 57 -2.04 25.57 -7.81
CA TRP A 57 -2.06 24.52 -6.79
C TRP A 57 -2.69 23.24 -7.32
N TYR A 58 -2.33 22.11 -6.71
CA TYR A 58 -2.97 20.83 -7.02
C TYR A 58 -4.12 20.57 -6.04
N GLU A 59 -5.35 20.59 -6.56
CA GLU A 59 -6.54 20.19 -5.82
C GLU A 59 -6.74 18.68 -5.91
N ARG A 60 -6.68 18.02 -4.75
CA ARG A 60 -6.82 16.56 -4.66
C ARG A 60 -8.18 16.12 -5.21
N GLY A 61 -8.17 15.14 -6.11
CA GLY A 61 -9.38 14.63 -6.75
C GLY A 61 -9.82 15.38 -8.00
N PHE A 62 -9.28 16.57 -8.25
CA PHE A 62 -9.55 17.36 -9.45
C PHE A 62 -8.31 17.47 -10.35
N GLY A 63 -7.23 18.08 -9.87
CA GLY A 63 -6.06 18.40 -10.68
C GLY A 63 -5.55 19.81 -10.42
N THR A 64 -4.86 20.41 -11.39
CA THR A 64 -4.26 21.73 -11.22
C THR A 64 -5.31 22.84 -11.32
N ARG A 65 -5.27 23.80 -10.39
CA ARG A 65 -6.01 25.06 -10.44
C ARG A 65 -5.06 26.25 -10.41
N SER A 66 -5.55 27.41 -10.80
CA SER A 66 -4.80 28.67 -10.79
C SER A 66 -5.63 29.86 -10.32
N ARG A 67 -4.95 30.94 -9.92
CA ARG A 67 -5.58 32.19 -9.48
C ARG A 67 -6.34 32.93 -10.59
N THR A 68 -6.04 32.65 -11.85
CA THR A 68 -6.75 33.24 -13.00
C THR A 68 -8.06 32.53 -13.33
N GLY A 69 -8.40 31.47 -12.59
CA GLY A 69 -9.57 30.63 -12.85
C GLY A 69 -9.33 29.50 -13.84
N MET A 70 -8.14 29.40 -14.45
CA MET A 70 -7.79 28.25 -15.28
C MET A 70 -7.67 26.99 -14.42
N ALA A 71 -8.21 25.89 -14.93
CA ALA A 71 -8.33 24.62 -14.22
C ALA A 71 -8.15 23.44 -15.18
N TRP A 72 -7.37 22.43 -14.77
CA TRP A 72 -7.07 21.24 -15.56
C TRP A 72 -7.38 19.99 -14.74
N PRO A 73 -8.40 19.20 -15.11
CA PRO A 73 -8.83 18.03 -14.35
C PRO A 73 -7.90 16.83 -14.60
N THR A 74 -6.67 16.91 -14.12
CA THR A 74 -5.59 15.93 -14.36
C THR A 74 -5.51 14.82 -13.31
N SER A 75 -6.33 14.88 -12.26
CA SER A 75 -6.28 13.89 -11.18
C SER A 75 -6.85 12.53 -11.63
N GLU A 76 -6.01 11.51 -11.63
CA GLU A 76 -6.45 10.11 -11.76
C GLU A 76 -7.05 9.51 -10.47
N THR A 77 -7.16 10.31 -9.41
CA THR A 77 -7.67 9.90 -8.08
C THR A 77 -6.86 8.76 -7.45
N LEU A 78 -5.55 8.96 -7.24
CA LEU A 78 -4.59 7.97 -6.71
C LEU A 78 -5.18 7.03 -5.62
N GLY A 79 -5.84 7.59 -4.60
CA GLY A 79 -6.41 6.82 -3.49
C GLY A 79 -7.48 5.81 -3.89
N ARG A 80 -8.22 6.07 -4.97
CA ARG A 80 -9.24 5.16 -5.51
C ARG A 80 -8.68 4.10 -6.45
N ARG A 81 -7.40 4.22 -6.83
CA ARG A 81 -6.72 3.35 -7.78
C ARG A 81 -5.86 2.27 -7.13
N TRP A 82 -5.87 2.20 -5.81
CA TRP A 82 -5.30 1.08 -5.09
C TRP A 82 -6.21 -0.15 -5.23
N SER A 83 -5.58 -1.30 -5.44
CA SER A 83 -6.22 -2.61 -5.45
C SER A 83 -5.33 -3.62 -4.72
N HIS A 84 -5.91 -4.75 -4.35
CA HIS A 84 -5.14 -5.86 -3.84
C HIS A 84 -5.70 -7.20 -4.33
N GLU A 85 -4.82 -8.19 -4.45
CA GLU A 85 -5.15 -9.55 -4.85
C GLU A 85 -4.36 -10.55 -4.02
N VAL A 86 -4.92 -11.76 -3.88
CA VAL A 86 -4.29 -12.90 -3.22
C VAL A 86 -4.43 -14.10 -4.15
N ASP A 87 -3.35 -14.85 -4.32
CA ASP A 87 -3.37 -16.07 -5.12
C ASP A 87 -4.22 -17.19 -4.49
N GLY A 88 -4.39 -18.29 -5.23
CA GLY A 88 -5.31 -19.36 -4.84
C GLY A 88 -4.95 -20.04 -3.52
N ASP A 89 -3.66 -20.21 -3.24
CA ASP A 89 -3.14 -20.87 -2.03
C ASP A 89 -2.76 -19.91 -0.90
N GLY A 90 -2.80 -18.59 -1.15
CA GLY A 90 -2.52 -17.56 -0.16
C GLY A 90 -1.04 -17.31 0.08
N ARG A 91 -0.15 -17.87 -0.75
CA ARG A 91 1.30 -17.69 -0.60
C ARG A 91 1.76 -16.35 -1.14
N ARG A 92 1.02 -15.74 -2.06
CA ARG A 92 1.30 -14.42 -2.61
C ARG A 92 0.09 -13.49 -2.49
N GLY A 93 0.33 -12.35 -1.85
CA GLY A 93 -0.55 -11.18 -1.89
C GLY A 93 0.14 -10.02 -2.61
N VAL A 94 -0.61 -9.25 -3.38
CA VAL A 94 -0.12 -8.04 -4.07
C VAL A 94 -1.03 -6.88 -3.73
N VAL A 95 -0.43 -5.73 -3.41
CA VAL A 95 -1.11 -4.43 -3.30
C VAL A 95 -0.50 -3.52 -4.34
N GLY A 96 -1.32 -2.89 -5.18
CA GLY A 96 -0.83 -2.10 -6.32
C GLY A 96 -1.71 -0.91 -6.65
N ASN A 97 -1.16 0.02 -7.43
CA ASN A 97 -1.86 1.22 -7.90
C ASN A 97 -1.66 1.41 -9.40
N ASN A 98 -2.73 1.75 -10.13
CA ASN A 98 -2.68 1.96 -11.58
C ASN A 98 -2.81 3.43 -12.02
N ALA A 99 -2.57 4.41 -11.13
CA ALA A 99 -2.39 5.81 -11.52
C ALA A 99 -1.02 5.96 -12.19
N SER A 100 -0.97 6.61 -13.35
CA SER A 100 0.26 6.77 -14.14
C SER A 100 1.36 7.51 -13.36
N TYR A 101 0.98 8.46 -12.51
CA TYR A 101 1.91 9.23 -11.68
C TYR A 101 2.21 8.58 -10.31
N GLY A 102 1.56 7.47 -9.96
CA GLY A 102 1.66 6.83 -8.65
C GLY A 102 3.09 6.61 -8.14
N PRO A 103 4.05 6.13 -8.99
CA PRO A 103 5.44 5.95 -8.56
C PRO A 103 6.11 7.23 -8.06
N TYR A 104 5.82 8.39 -8.66
CA TYR A 104 6.40 9.67 -8.23
C TYR A 104 5.82 10.18 -6.91
N VAL A 105 4.74 9.57 -6.43
CA VAL A 105 4.09 9.92 -5.15
C VAL A 105 4.46 8.96 -4.04
N GLN A 106 4.50 7.64 -4.30
CA GLN A 106 4.60 6.63 -3.24
C GLN A 106 5.58 5.48 -3.50
N SER A 107 6.37 5.48 -4.57
CA SER A 107 7.44 4.48 -4.72
C SER A 107 8.71 4.96 -4.03
N ALA A 108 9.33 4.14 -3.18
CA ALA A 108 10.60 4.47 -2.54
C ALA A 108 11.72 4.81 -3.52
N GLU A 109 11.71 4.19 -4.71
CA GLU A 109 12.70 4.42 -5.77
C GLU A 109 12.48 5.77 -6.49
N LYS A 110 11.23 6.23 -6.64
CA LYS A 110 10.86 7.31 -7.57
C LYS A 110 10.17 8.51 -6.93
N GLN A 111 9.84 8.44 -5.64
CA GLN A 111 9.08 9.49 -4.97
C GLN A 111 9.81 10.84 -5.07
N ALA A 112 9.08 11.87 -5.53
CA ALA A 112 9.63 13.22 -5.58
C ALA A 112 9.81 13.79 -4.17
N ALA A 113 10.90 14.52 -3.94
CA ALA A 113 11.29 15.01 -2.61
C ALA A 113 10.20 15.85 -1.90
N PHE A 114 9.39 16.61 -2.66
CA PHE A 114 8.30 17.40 -2.08
C PHE A 114 7.14 16.52 -1.57
N HIS A 115 6.87 15.35 -2.18
CA HIS A 115 5.87 14.43 -1.66
C HIS A 115 6.30 13.86 -0.30
N ALA A 116 7.58 13.48 -0.16
CA ALA A 116 8.15 13.06 1.12
C ALA A 116 8.01 14.15 2.19
N ARG A 117 8.38 15.40 1.84
CA ARG A 117 8.26 16.57 2.73
C ARG A 117 6.82 16.83 3.16
N ASP A 118 5.86 16.63 2.25
CA ASP A 118 4.43 16.85 2.51
C ASP A 118 3.75 15.62 3.18
N GLY A 119 4.55 14.64 3.63
CA GLY A 119 4.11 13.53 4.48
C GLY A 119 3.60 12.30 3.74
N TRP A 120 3.81 12.20 2.42
CA TRP A 120 3.47 10.98 1.69
C TRP A 120 4.42 9.84 2.07
N LEU A 121 3.85 8.72 2.49
CA LEU A 121 4.60 7.49 2.74
C LEU A 121 4.88 6.75 1.43
N THR A 122 6.07 6.16 1.36
CA THR A 122 6.41 5.21 0.31
C THR A 122 5.86 3.81 0.62
N ASP A 123 5.79 2.98 -0.41
CA ASP A 123 5.53 1.54 -0.33
C ASP A 123 6.43 0.84 0.70
N GLU A 124 7.76 1.05 0.64
CA GLU A 124 8.69 0.47 1.60
C GLU A 124 8.46 0.95 3.03
N GLN A 125 8.20 2.26 3.22
CA GLN A 125 7.92 2.81 4.55
C GLN A 125 6.64 2.24 5.16
N VAL A 126 5.60 2.01 4.36
CA VAL A 126 4.36 1.37 4.84
C VAL A 126 4.63 -0.09 5.23
N VAL A 127 5.37 -0.84 4.41
CA VAL A 127 5.74 -2.22 4.73
C VAL A 127 6.53 -2.30 6.03
N GLU A 128 7.53 -1.44 6.20
CA GLU A 128 8.38 -1.43 7.40
C GLU A 128 7.59 -1.08 8.67
N LYS A 129 6.73 -0.05 8.61
CA LYS A 129 5.89 0.37 9.74
C LYS A 129 4.86 -0.68 10.13
N GLU A 130 4.31 -1.40 9.15
CA GLU A 130 3.18 -2.30 9.35
C GLU A 130 3.60 -3.78 9.46
N GLN A 131 4.90 -4.08 9.34
CA GLN A 131 5.45 -5.44 9.35
C GLN A 131 4.96 -6.26 10.55
N ARG A 132 4.99 -5.68 11.76
CA ARG A 132 4.54 -6.39 12.97
C ARG A 132 3.06 -6.77 12.91
N LYS A 133 2.21 -5.89 12.35
CA LYS A 133 0.78 -6.15 12.22
C LYS A 133 0.51 -7.21 11.16
N VAL A 134 1.24 -7.15 10.05
CA VAL A 134 1.19 -8.16 8.98
C VAL A 134 1.56 -9.54 9.53
N VAL A 135 2.71 -9.67 10.20
CA VAL A 135 3.15 -10.94 10.82
C VAL A 135 2.12 -11.43 11.83
N GLY A 136 1.55 -10.53 12.64
CA GLY A 136 0.51 -10.86 13.60
C GLY A 136 -0.71 -11.57 13.01
N PHE A 137 -1.11 -11.23 11.76
CA PHE A 137 -2.22 -11.95 11.11
C PHE A 137 -1.90 -13.43 10.86
N PHE A 138 -0.65 -13.75 10.52
CA PHE A 138 -0.21 -15.13 10.34
C PHE A 138 -0.04 -15.85 11.69
N ASP A 139 0.49 -15.17 12.70
CA ASP A 139 0.60 -15.72 14.06
C ASP A 139 -0.77 -16.08 14.63
N ASP A 140 -1.77 -15.21 14.43
CA ASP A 140 -3.15 -15.45 14.85
C ASP A 140 -3.75 -16.67 14.14
N GLU A 141 -3.51 -16.83 12.83
CA GLU A 141 -4.00 -18.00 12.09
C GLU A 141 -3.32 -19.30 12.57
N VAL A 142 -2.01 -19.28 12.84
CA VAL A 142 -1.28 -20.44 13.38
C VAL A 142 -1.86 -20.84 14.74
N ARG A 143 -2.18 -19.87 15.60
CA ARG A 143 -2.83 -20.13 16.90
C ARG A 143 -4.21 -20.73 16.72
N ASP A 144 -5.05 -20.16 15.85
CA ASP A 144 -6.39 -20.66 15.55
C ASP A 144 -6.37 -22.12 15.08
N LEU A 145 -5.34 -22.51 14.31
CA LEU A 145 -5.22 -23.86 13.73
C LEU A 145 -4.64 -24.91 14.70
N THR A 146 -4.04 -24.50 15.82
CA THR A 146 -3.31 -25.41 16.73
C THR A 146 -3.92 -25.54 18.11
N GLN A 147 -5.09 -24.92 18.34
CA GLN A 147 -5.95 -25.12 19.51
C GLN A 147 -6.90 -26.30 19.30
#